data_AF-A0A1M5UQP7-F1
#
_entry.id   AF-A0A1M5UQP7-F1
#
_cell.length_a   1.000
_cell.length_b   1.000
_cell.length_c   1.000
_cell.angle_alpha   90.00
_cell.angle_beta   90.00
_cell.angle_gamma   90.00
#
_symmetry.space_group_name_H-M   'P 1'
#
loop_
_entity.id
_entity.type
_entity.pdbx_description
1 polymer ?
#
loop_
_entity_poly.entity_id
_entity_poly.type
_entity_poly.pdbx_seq_one_letter_code
_entity_poly.pdbx_strand_id
1 'polypeptide(L)'
;LTHTDTRRLFTETQRLAMIARDGGCTFPGCDTPPAWTQAHHVIDHANGGPTTIANGALVCGHHHRHHQRQGWHSVIKDGRPAWLPPPWLDPRQHPRRNARVEPE
;
A
#
# COMPACT_ATOMS: atom_id res chain seq x y z
N LEU A 1 -2.98 -11.43 20.50
CA LEU A 1 -2.40 -12.56 19.73
C LEU A 1 -1.55 -11.98 18.61
N THR A 2 -0.24 -11.87 18.79
CA THR A 2 0.70 -11.48 17.73
C THR A 2 0.93 -12.71 16.85
N HIS A 3 0.12 -12.84 15.80
CA HIS A 3 0.26 -13.92 14.82
C HIS A 3 1.44 -13.57 13.91
N THR A 4 2.62 -14.10 14.19
CA THR A 4 3.77 -14.01 13.28
C THR A 4 3.54 -15.00 12.15
N ASP A 5 2.77 -14.60 11.14
CA ASP A 5 2.56 -15.39 9.92
C ASP A 5 3.89 -15.47 9.17
N THR A 6 4.51 -16.64 9.14
CA THR A 6 5.81 -16.89 8.49
C THR A 6 5.74 -16.88 6.96
N ARG A 7 4.53 -16.80 6.39
CA ARG A 7 4.38 -16.72 4.94
C ARG A 7 4.55 -15.29 4.48
N ARG A 8 5.53 -15.09 3.61
CA ARG A 8 5.74 -13.81 2.94
C ARG A 8 4.61 -13.44 1.98
N LEU A 9 3.95 -14.42 1.35
CA LEU A 9 2.95 -14.15 0.32
C LEU A 9 1.56 -14.02 0.93
N PHE A 10 0.85 -12.96 0.53
CA PHE A 10 -0.57 -12.80 0.85
C PHE A 10 -1.39 -13.94 0.24
N THR A 11 -2.38 -14.43 0.98
CA THR A 11 -3.32 -15.43 0.47
C THR A 11 -4.28 -14.81 -0.54
N GLU A 12 -4.97 -15.65 -1.31
CA GLU A 12 -6.00 -15.19 -2.24
C GLU A 12 -7.12 -14.41 -1.52
N THR A 13 -7.60 -14.90 -0.38
CA THR A 13 -8.63 -14.20 0.42
C THR A 13 -8.14 -12.84 0.90
N GLN A 14 -6.88 -12.72 1.35
CA GLN A 14 -6.30 -11.43 1.73
C GLN A 14 -6.19 -10.50 0.52
N ARG A 15 -5.82 -11.03 -0.65
CA ARG A 15 -5.76 -10.27 -1.89
C ARG A 15 -7.14 -9.75 -2.31
N LEU A 16 -8.18 -10.59 -2.25
CA LEU A 16 -9.55 -10.19 -2.55
C LEU A 16 -10.05 -9.09 -1.60
N ALA A 17 -9.76 -9.21 -0.30
CA ALA A 17 -10.09 -8.16 0.66
C ALA A 17 -9.36 -6.83 0.34
N MET A 18 -8.09 -6.90 -0.06
CA MET A 18 -7.37 -5.70 -0.52
C MET A 18 -7.94 -5.14 -1.83
N ILE A 19 -8.41 -5.97 -2.76
CA ILE A 19 -9.10 -5.50 -3.99
C ILE A 19 -10.35 -4.70 -3.62
N ALA A 20 -11.17 -5.23 -2.70
CA ALA A 20 -12.37 -4.55 -2.23
C ALA A 20 -12.06 -3.23 -1.49
N ARG A 21 -10.99 -3.20 -0.71
CA ARG A 21 -10.59 -2.00 0.06
C ARG A 21 -9.91 -0.93 -0.80
N ASP A 22 -9.02 -1.34 -1.70
CA ASP A 22 -8.07 -0.46 -2.38
C ASP A 22 -8.53 -0.07 -3.80
N GLY A 23 -9.41 -0.84 -4.44
CA GLY A 23 -9.98 -0.50 -5.75
C GLY A 23 -9.00 -0.37 -6.93
N GLY A 24 -7.68 -0.54 -6.70
CA GLY A 24 -6.62 -0.36 -7.67
C GLY A 24 -5.30 -0.01 -7.00
N CYS A 25 -4.37 0.59 -7.73
CA CYS A 25 -3.13 1.09 -7.13
C CYS A 25 -3.44 2.22 -6.14
N THR A 26 -2.96 2.09 -4.91
CA THR A 26 -3.21 3.07 -3.83
C THR A 26 -2.36 4.33 -3.92
N PHE A 27 -1.41 4.40 -4.85
CA PHE A 27 -0.53 5.56 -5.02
C PHE A 27 -1.34 6.78 -5.50
N PRO A 28 -1.15 8.00 -4.94
CA PRO A 28 -1.95 9.16 -5.29
C PRO A 28 -1.95 9.46 -6.80
N GLY A 29 -3.14 9.58 -7.38
CA GLY A 29 -3.33 9.90 -8.80
C GLY A 29 -3.13 8.73 -9.77
N CYS A 30 -2.84 7.52 -9.29
CA CYS A 30 -2.73 6.35 -10.15
C CYS A 30 -4.12 5.75 -10.46
N ASP A 31 -4.38 5.39 -11.70
CA ASP A 31 -5.65 4.81 -12.16
C ASP A 31 -5.57 3.31 -12.45
N THR A 32 -4.41 2.69 -12.22
CA THR A 32 -4.17 1.28 -12.55
C THR A 32 -5.16 0.36 -11.82
N PRO A 33 -5.90 -0.50 -12.55
CA PRO A 33 -6.93 -1.35 -11.96
C PRO A 33 -6.33 -2.49 -11.11
N PRO A 34 -7.13 -3.12 -10.22
CA PRO A 34 -6.64 -4.16 -9.32
C PRO A 34 -5.94 -5.34 -10.02
N ALA A 35 -6.40 -5.68 -11.24
CA ALA A 35 -5.83 -6.75 -12.06
C ALA A 35 -4.33 -6.54 -12.37
N TRP A 36 -3.86 -5.29 -12.36
CA TRP A 36 -2.48 -4.90 -12.69
C TRP A 36 -1.68 -4.44 -11.46
N THR A 37 -2.15 -4.82 -10.27
CA THR A 37 -1.50 -4.54 -8.99
C THR A 37 -0.88 -5.78 -8.38
N GLN A 38 0.11 -5.55 -7.53
CA GLN A 38 0.74 -6.49 -6.64
C GLN A 38 0.37 -6.13 -5.20
N ALA A 39 0.32 -7.13 -4.32
CA ALA A 39 0.20 -6.89 -2.90
C ALA A 39 1.56 -6.46 -2.32
N HIS A 40 1.58 -5.26 -1.77
CA HIS A 40 2.73 -4.59 -1.16
C HIS A 40 2.61 -4.64 0.35
N HIS A 41 3.70 -4.94 1.05
CA HIS A 41 3.77 -4.78 2.50
C HIS A 41 4.11 -3.34 2.85
N VAL A 42 3.30 -2.68 3.67
CA VAL A 42 3.59 -1.32 4.14
C VAL A 42 4.78 -1.30 5.10
N ILE A 43 4.79 -2.21 6.06
CA ILE A 43 5.97 -2.59 6.83
C ILE A 43 6.54 -3.82 6.15
N ASP A 44 7.75 -3.68 5.58
CA ASP A 44 8.40 -4.76 4.83
C ASP A 44 8.43 -6.06 5.64
N HIS A 45 8.08 -7.17 4.99
CA HIS A 45 8.16 -8.49 5.60
C HIS A 45 9.59 -8.82 6.08
N ALA A 46 10.62 -8.37 5.35
CA ALA A 46 12.02 -8.53 5.75
C ALA A 46 12.36 -7.83 7.07
N ASN A 47 11.60 -6.78 7.42
CA ASN A 47 11.72 -6.04 8.68
C ASN A 47 10.74 -6.56 9.75
N GLY A 48 10.20 -7.77 9.58
CA GLY A 48 9.25 -8.38 10.51
C GLY A 48 7.80 -7.93 10.33
N GLY A 49 7.47 -7.23 9.24
CA GLY A 49 6.11 -6.83 8.93
C GLY A 49 5.18 -8.03 8.70
N PRO A 50 3.99 -8.09 9.34
CA PRO A 50 3.11 -9.24 9.24
C PRO A 50 2.39 -9.29 7.89
N THR A 51 2.15 -10.49 7.36
CA THR A 51 1.32 -10.69 6.16
C THR A 51 -0.16 -10.66 6.52
N THR A 52 -0.70 -9.45 6.64
CA THR A 52 -2.10 -9.21 6.99
C THR A 52 -2.68 -8.10 6.11
N ILE A 53 -4.00 -8.08 5.91
CA ILE A 53 -4.68 -7.01 5.16
C ILE A 53 -4.37 -5.64 5.76
N ALA A 54 -4.26 -5.56 7.09
CA ALA A 54 -3.93 -4.33 7.81
C ALA A 54 -2.53 -3.80 7.52
N ASN A 55 -1.60 -4.63 7.03
CA ASN A 55 -0.25 -4.24 6.59
C ASN A 55 -0.06 -4.34 5.07
N GLY A 56 -1.11 -4.69 4.32
CA GLY A 56 -1.06 -4.83 2.88
C GLY A 56 -1.59 -3.59 2.17
N ALA A 57 -1.14 -3.34 0.94
CA ALA A 57 -1.70 -2.36 0.02
C ALA A 57 -1.59 -2.86 -1.43
N LEU A 58 -2.52 -2.50 -2.30
CA LEU A 58 -2.38 -2.75 -3.74
C LEU A 58 -1.54 -1.65 -4.41
N VAL A 59 -0.52 -2.06 -5.17
CA VAL A 59 0.40 -1.16 -5.86
C VAL A 59 0.72 -1.70 -7.25
N CYS A 60 0.68 -0.86 -8.29
CA CYS A 60 1.04 -1.27 -9.65
C CYS A 60 2.54 -1.56 -9.78
N GLY A 61 2.94 -2.30 -10.81
CA GLY A 61 4.35 -2.67 -11.00
C GLY A 61 5.32 -1.48 -11.10
N HIS A 62 4.86 -0.32 -11.60
CA HIS A 62 5.66 0.91 -11.62
C HIS A 62 5.91 1.44 -10.20
N HIS A 63 4.85 1.77 -9.46
CA HIS A 63 4.99 2.34 -8.12
C HIS A 63 5.66 1.35 -7.15
N HIS A 64 5.37 0.05 -7.28
CA HIS A 64 5.99 -0.98 -6.43
C HIS A 64 7.51 -0.99 -6.59
N ARG A 65 8.04 -0.77 -7.80
CA ARG A 65 9.49 -0.76 -8.07
C ARG A 65 10.17 0.58 -7.77
N HIS A 66 9.44 1.69 -7.93
CA HIS A 66 10.06 3.02 -7.99
C HIS A 66 9.75 3.96 -6.82
N HIS A 67 8.70 3.71 -6.02
CA HIS A 67 8.29 4.63 -4.94
C HIS A 67 9.43 5.00 -3.98
N GLN A 68 10.19 4.02 -3.47
CA GLN A 68 11.30 4.26 -2.55
C GLN A 68 12.40 5.11 -3.18
N ARG A 69 12.76 4.83 -4.44
CA ARG A 69 13.78 5.60 -5.18
C ARG A 69 13.34 7.05 -5.42
N GLN A 70 12.04 7.27 -5.48
CA GLN A 70 11.42 8.59 -5.59
C GLN A 70 11.16 9.24 -4.22
N GLY A 71 11.59 8.60 -3.11
CA GLY A 71 11.46 9.09 -1.74
C GLY A 71 10.07 8.97 -1.13
N TRP A 72 9.16 8.24 -1.78
CA TRP A 72 7.82 7.99 -1.26
C TRP A 72 7.80 6.82 -0.29
N HIS A 73 7.02 6.97 0.79
CA HIS A 73 6.83 5.91 1.78
C HIS A 73 5.35 5.59 1.94
N SER A 74 4.99 4.31 1.87
CA SER A 74 3.64 3.85 2.19
C SER A 74 3.43 3.84 3.71
N VAL A 75 2.23 4.20 4.15
CA VAL A 75 1.77 4.08 5.54
C VAL A 75 0.34 3.56 5.58
N ILE A 76 -0.09 3.05 6.73
CA ILE A 76 -1.50 2.78 7.01
C ILE A 76 -2.01 3.90 7.92
N LYS A 77 -3.01 4.63 7.47
CA LYS A 77 -3.66 5.70 8.23
C LYS A 77 -5.16 5.43 8.26
N ASP A 78 -5.75 5.38 9.45
CA ASP A 78 -7.17 5.07 9.68
C ASP A 78 -7.63 3.79 8.95
N GLY A 79 -6.81 2.73 9.02
CA GLY A 79 -7.08 1.43 8.42
C GLY A 79 -6.91 1.35 6.89
N ARG A 80 -6.46 2.42 6.23
CA ARG A 80 -6.30 2.49 4.77
C ARG A 80 -4.87 2.89 4.36
N PRO A 81 -4.39 2.41 3.20
CA PRO A 81 -3.11 2.85 2.65
C PRO A 81 -3.10 4.33 2.33
N ALA A 82 -2.02 5.01 2.69
CA ALA A 82 -1.69 6.37 2.29
C ALA A 82 -0.19 6.46 1.99
N TRP A 83 0.23 7.56 1.39
CA TRP A 83 1.59 7.76 0.91
C TRP A 83 2.16 9.07 1.42
N LEU A 84 3.29 8.98 2.10
CA LEU A 84 4.07 10.12 2.51
C LEU A 84 4.93 10.57 1.32
N PRO A 85 4.75 11.81 0.83
CA PRO A 85 5.63 12.37 -0.19
C PRO A 85 7.04 12.55 0.38
N PRO A 86 8.06 12.67 -0.48
CA PRO A 86 9.39 13.03 -0.03
C PRO A 86 9.42 14.47 0.54
N PRO A 87 10.34 14.77 1.48
CA PRO A 87 10.40 16.08 2.15
C PRO A 87 10.59 17.28 1.20
N TRP A 88 11.22 17.08 0.05
CA TRP A 88 11.40 18.16 -0.95
C TRP A 88 10.12 18.48 -1.72
N LEU A 89 9.14 17.56 -1.75
CA LEU A 89 7.83 17.79 -2.36
C LEU A 89 6.83 18.35 -1.33
N ASP A 90 6.91 17.88 -0.08
CA ASP A 90 6.14 18.40 1.05
C ASP A 90 6.97 18.22 2.33
N PRO A 91 7.52 19.30 2.91
CA PRO A 91 8.37 19.22 4.08
C PRO A 91 7.69 18.62 5.31
N ARG A 92 6.36 18.68 5.39
CA ARG A 92 5.59 18.09 6.50
C ARG A 92 5.14 16.66 6.18
N GLN A 93 5.42 16.17 4.97
CA GLN A 93 5.08 14.85 4.47
C GLN A 93 3.61 14.48 4.75
N HIS A 94 2.67 15.35 4.43
CA HIS A 94 1.26 15.08 4.70
C HIS A 94 0.83 13.80 3.95
N PRO A 95 0.23 12.81 4.64
CA PRO A 95 -0.20 11.58 4.00
C PRO A 95 -1.23 11.85 2.90
N ARG A 96 -0.98 11.32 1.70
CA ARG A 96 -1.87 11.44 0.54
C ARG A 96 -2.52 10.09 0.25
N ARG A 97 -3.84 10.08 0.09
CA ARG A 97 -4.59 8.92 -0.41
C ARG A 97 -4.84 9.06 -1.90
N ASN A 98 -5.06 7.94 -2.56
CA ASN A 98 -5.60 7.98 -3.92
C ASN A 98 -7.11 8.24 -3.85
N ALA A 99 -7.54 9.37 -4.42
CA ALA A 99 -8.94 9.79 -4.44
C ALA A 99 -9.87 8.78 -5.12
N ARG A 100 -9.39 7.88 -5.99
CA ARG A 100 -10.27 6.83 -6.56
C ARG A 100 -10.80 5.84 -5.51
N VAL A 101 -10.08 5.68 -4.40
CA VAL A 101 -10.41 4.72 -3.33
C VAL A 101 -11.51 5.25 -2.40
N GLU A 102 -11.88 6.52 -2.54
CA GLU A 102 -12.99 7.19 -1.86
C GLU A 102 -13.78 8.04 -2.88
N PRO A 103 -15.05 7.78 -3.20
CA PRO A 103 -15.91 8.92 -3.50
C PRO A 103 -15.99 9.78 -2.23
N GLU A 104 -15.88 11.11 -2.38
CA GLU A 104 -16.08 12.07 -1.28
C GLU A 104 -17.36 11.79 -0.45
#